data_AF-A0A839UYL6-F1
#
_entry.id   AF-A0A839UYL6-F1
#
_cell.length_a   1.000
_cell.length_b   1.000
_cell.length_c   1.000
_cell.angle_alpha   90.00
_cell.angle_beta   90.00
_cell.angle_gamma   90.00
#
_symmetry.space_group_name_H-M   'P 1'
#
loop_
_entity.id
_entity.type
_entity.pdbx_description
1 polymer ?
#
loop_
_entity_poly.entity_id
_entity_poly.type
_entity_poly.pdbx_seq_one_letter_code
_entity_poly.pdbx_strand_id
1 'polypeptide(L)'
;MTAHAPSARTDPETARQAQRFGRARAVQAAILIEDYVELIAELAPQDGTSARITDIARRLGISHASVVKSVARLRREGLAESRPHRGVTLTEAGRAMAGRVRARHLLVVELLCAVGVPAEVAATDAEGIEHHVSDATLGAFRRFLATRHAVEPPGQAASSRETEVARGAGPSRPNKNGRSPTASPSPAR
;
A
#
# COMPACT_ATOMS: atom_id res chain seq x y z
N MET A 1 -20.67 65.69 1.41
CA MET A 1 -21.69 65.00 0.60
C MET A 1 -21.28 63.55 0.43
N THR A 2 -21.93 62.73 1.26
CA THR A 2 -22.33 61.31 1.17
C THR A 2 -21.80 60.36 0.09
N ALA A 3 -21.38 59.18 0.57
CA ALA A 3 -21.42 57.82 -0.02
C ALA A 3 -20.58 57.54 -1.28
N HIS A 4 -19.96 56.38 -1.48
CA HIS A 4 -20.52 55.04 -1.33
C HIS A 4 -19.39 53.99 -1.29
N ALA A 5 -19.30 53.21 -0.21
CA ALA A 5 -18.50 51.98 -0.22
C ALA A 5 -19.34 50.86 -0.84
N PRO A 6 -18.86 50.14 -1.87
CA PRO A 6 -19.57 48.98 -2.37
C PRO A 6 -19.33 47.81 -1.41
N SER A 7 -20.27 47.59 -0.50
CA SER A 7 -20.38 46.33 0.22
C SER A 7 -20.83 45.26 -0.77
N ALA A 8 -19.88 44.50 -1.30
CA ALA A 8 -20.16 43.31 -2.10
C ALA A 8 -20.88 42.27 -1.23
N ARG A 9 -22.21 42.29 -1.26
CA ARG A 9 -23.02 41.17 -0.79
C ARG A 9 -22.65 39.98 -1.67
N THR A 10 -21.92 39.03 -1.11
CA THR A 10 -21.62 37.77 -1.80
C THR A 10 -22.94 37.07 -2.08
N ASP A 11 -23.25 36.87 -3.35
CA ASP A 11 -24.47 36.19 -3.77
C ASP A 11 -24.52 34.76 -3.17
N PRO A 12 -25.69 34.27 -2.70
CA PRO A 12 -25.80 32.95 -2.08
C PRO A 12 -25.28 31.79 -2.95
N GLU A 13 -25.32 31.91 -4.28
CA GLU A 13 -24.74 30.91 -5.19
C GLU A 13 -23.20 30.93 -5.11
N THR A 14 -22.61 32.12 -5.12
CA THR A 14 -21.16 32.32 -4.96
C THR A 14 -20.68 31.78 -3.61
N ALA A 15 -21.44 32.00 -2.54
CA ALA A 15 -21.14 31.46 -1.21
C ALA A 15 -21.20 29.93 -1.15
N ARG A 16 -22.23 29.31 -1.76
CA ARG A 16 -22.35 27.84 -1.86
C ARG A 16 -21.22 27.24 -2.70
N GLN A 17 -20.86 27.89 -3.80
CA GLN A 17 -19.76 27.47 -4.66
C GLN A 17 -18.41 27.54 -3.92
N ALA A 18 -18.15 28.64 -3.20
CA ALA A 18 -16.96 28.78 -2.36
C ALA A 18 -16.89 27.70 -1.27
N GLN A 19 -18.02 27.37 -0.64
CA GLN A 19 -18.10 26.30 0.37
C GLN A 19 -17.77 24.92 -0.23
N ARG A 20 -18.31 24.59 -1.42
CA ARG A 20 -18.00 23.33 -2.12
C ARG A 20 -16.52 23.20 -2.44
N PHE A 21 -15.92 24.25 -3.02
CA PHE A 21 -14.48 24.26 -3.29
C PHE A 21 -13.65 24.21 -2.01
N GLY A 22 -14.11 24.85 -0.93
CA GLY A 22 -13.48 24.77 0.39
C GLY A 22 -13.43 23.35 0.93
N ARG A 23 -14.56 22.63 0.86
CA ARG A 23 -14.64 21.22 1.29
C ARG A 23 -13.74 20.32 0.44
N ALA A 24 -13.77 20.46 -0.88
CA ALA A 24 -12.91 19.66 -1.77
C ALA A 24 -11.42 19.88 -1.47
N ARG A 25 -11.00 21.14 -1.27
CA ARG A 25 -9.63 21.46 -0.86
C ARG A 25 -9.27 20.85 0.49
N ALA A 26 -10.17 20.88 1.47
CA ALA A 26 -9.93 20.30 2.78
C ALA A 26 -9.75 18.78 2.73
N VAL A 27 -10.54 18.09 1.90
CA VAL A 27 -10.39 16.63 1.68
C VAL A 27 -9.04 16.32 1.03
N GLN A 28 -8.70 16.98 -0.08
CA GLN A 28 -7.40 16.78 -0.74
C GLN A 28 -6.23 17.07 0.20
N ALA A 29 -6.39 18.10 1.03
CA ALA A 29 -5.43 18.51 2.02
C ALA A 29 -5.25 17.47 3.15
N ALA A 30 -6.27 16.67 3.46
CA ALA A 30 -6.19 15.58 4.44
C ALA A 30 -5.53 14.34 3.83
N ILE A 31 -5.88 13.97 2.60
CA ILE A 31 -5.25 12.86 1.85
C ILE A 31 -3.73 13.09 1.79
N LEU A 32 -3.30 14.28 1.34
CA LEU A 32 -1.88 14.61 1.29
C LEU A 32 -1.17 14.57 2.66
N ILE A 33 -1.89 14.74 3.78
CA ILE A 33 -1.28 14.57 5.10
C ILE A 33 -1.09 13.08 5.39
N GLU A 34 -2.12 12.27 5.10
CA GLU A 34 -2.10 10.83 5.27
C GLU A 34 -0.97 10.18 4.46
N ASP A 35 -0.84 10.51 3.17
CA ASP A 35 0.25 10.04 2.29
C ASP A 35 1.64 10.36 2.88
N TYR A 36 1.80 11.57 3.43
CA TYR A 36 3.08 11.99 4.00
C TYR A 36 3.40 11.28 5.30
N VAL A 37 2.43 11.12 6.21
CA VAL A 37 2.72 10.42 7.47
C VAL A 37 3.01 8.94 7.23
N GLU A 38 2.32 8.31 6.28
CA GLU A 38 2.60 6.92 5.89
C GLU A 38 4.00 6.78 5.31
N LEU A 39 4.35 7.59 4.32
CA LEU A 39 5.68 7.55 3.71
C LEU A 39 6.81 7.86 4.70
N ILE A 40 6.60 8.83 5.60
CA ILE A 40 7.60 9.13 6.64
C ILE A 40 7.75 7.94 7.59
N ALA A 41 6.66 7.27 7.97
CA ALA A 41 6.72 6.07 8.81
C ALA A 41 7.47 4.92 8.11
N GLU A 42 7.30 4.76 6.80
CA GLU A 42 8.04 3.77 6.01
C GLU A 42 9.55 4.08 5.94
N LEU A 43 9.90 5.35 5.68
CA LEU A 43 11.30 5.79 5.56
C LEU A 43 12.02 5.87 6.92
N ALA A 44 11.28 5.99 8.02
CA ALA A 44 11.78 6.12 9.39
C ALA A 44 11.02 5.18 10.35
N PRO A 45 11.18 3.85 10.20
CA PRO A 45 10.33 2.86 10.88
C PRO A 45 10.65 2.67 12.36
N GLN A 46 11.85 3.09 12.80
CA GLN A 46 12.31 2.92 14.18
C GLN A 46 12.25 4.25 14.93
N ASP A 47 11.98 4.19 16.23
CA ASP A 47 11.98 5.37 17.08
C ASP A 47 13.33 6.10 17.03
N GLY A 48 13.26 7.43 16.89
CA GLY A 48 14.44 8.29 16.77
C GLY A 48 15.08 8.31 15.38
N THR A 49 14.58 7.54 14.40
CA THR A 49 14.98 7.70 12.99
C THR A 49 14.23 8.85 12.31
N SER A 50 14.76 9.31 11.17
CA SER A 50 14.25 10.47 10.47
C SER A 50 14.27 10.27 8.96
N ALA A 51 13.18 10.65 8.29
CA ALA A 51 13.09 10.66 6.84
C ALA A 51 13.77 11.92 6.28
N ARG A 52 14.66 11.78 5.30
CA ARG A 52 15.27 12.94 4.65
C ARG A 52 14.29 13.55 3.66
N ILE A 53 14.22 14.89 3.62
CA ILE A 53 13.36 15.63 2.69
C ILE A 53 13.63 15.21 1.23
N THR A 54 14.89 14.94 0.88
CA THR A 54 15.30 14.47 -0.45
C THR A 54 14.75 13.08 -0.80
N ASP A 55 14.64 12.19 0.18
CA ASP A 55 14.10 10.84 -0.04
C ASP A 55 12.57 10.89 -0.16
N ILE A 56 11.91 11.71 0.68
CA ILE A 56 10.48 11.99 0.58
C ILE A 56 10.13 12.58 -0.81
N ALA A 57 10.88 13.59 -1.26
CA ALA A 57 10.67 14.21 -2.57
C ALA A 57 10.80 13.20 -3.72
N ARG A 58 11.81 12.32 -3.64
CA ARG A 58 12.06 11.29 -4.64
C ARG A 58 10.93 10.26 -4.69
N ARG A 59 10.43 9.81 -3.53
CA ARG A 59 9.36 8.82 -3.45
C ARG A 59 8.01 9.36 -3.90
N LEU A 60 7.70 10.62 -3.54
CA LEU A 60 6.46 11.28 -3.97
C LEU A 60 6.53 11.83 -5.40
N GLY A 61 7.70 11.86 -6.04
CA GLY A 61 7.86 12.41 -7.39
C GLY A 61 7.59 13.92 -7.50
N ILE A 62 7.81 14.67 -6.41
CA ILE A 62 7.51 16.11 -6.34
C ILE A 62 8.76 16.94 -6.00
N SER A 63 8.66 18.25 -6.16
CA SER A 63 9.76 19.16 -5.86
C SER A 63 10.12 19.18 -4.37
N HIS A 64 11.39 19.42 -4.08
CA HIS A 64 11.88 19.63 -2.72
C HIS A 64 11.13 20.77 -2.00
N ALA A 65 10.83 21.86 -2.70
CA ALA A 65 10.07 22.99 -2.14
C ALA A 65 8.64 22.60 -1.72
N SER A 66 7.98 21.73 -2.51
CA SER A 66 6.67 21.17 -2.18
C SER A 66 6.73 20.36 -0.88
N VAL A 67 7.75 19.50 -0.73
CA VAL A 67 7.93 18.71 0.50
C VAL A 67 8.18 19.61 1.70
N VAL A 68 9.04 20.63 1.59
CA VAL A 68 9.30 21.58 2.68
C VAL A 68 8.00 22.26 3.14
N LYS A 69 7.16 22.69 2.20
CA LYS A 69 5.86 23.31 2.50
C LYS A 69 4.91 22.34 3.20
N SER A 70 4.82 21.10 2.74
CA SER A 70 3.98 20.07 3.35
C SER A 70 4.48 19.70 4.75
N VAL A 71 5.78 19.50 4.92
CA VAL A 71 6.41 19.23 6.24
C VAL A 71 6.14 20.37 7.23
N ALA A 72 6.23 21.63 6.79
CA ALA A 72 5.86 22.77 7.64
C ALA A 72 4.39 22.73 8.08
N ARG A 73 3.51 22.20 7.23
CA ARG A 73 2.10 21.97 7.58
C ARG A 73 1.93 20.80 8.56
N LEU A 74 2.57 19.66 8.33
CA LEU A 74 2.55 18.53 9.28
C LEU A 74 3.01 18.97 10.67
N ARG A 75 4.05 19.81 10.75
CA ARG A 75 4.51 20.42 12.01
C ARG A 75 3.44 21.29 12.67
N ARG A 76 2.78 22.16 11.91
CA ARG A 76 1.70 23.02 12.41
C ARG A 76 0.52 22.20 12.93
N GLU A 77 0.25 21.05 12.31
CA GLU A 77 -0.81 20.12 12.74
C GLU A 77 -0.35 19.15 13.83
N GLY A 78 0.90 19.27 14.33
CA GLY A 78 1.43 18.47 15.43
C GLY A 78 1.73 17.02 15.07
N LEU A 79 1.84 16.68 13.77
CA LEU A 79 2.03 15.33 13.27
C LEU A 79 3.51 14.99 13.04
N ALA A 80 4.36 15.99 12.88
CA ALA A 80 5.79 15.78 12.64
C ALA A 80 6.64 16.85 13.34
N GLU A 81 7.91 16.50 13.55
CA GLU A 81 8.98 17.41 13.90
C GLU A 81 10.01 17.42 12.78
N SER A 82 10.63 18.57 12.53
CA SER A 82 11.83 18.63 11.70
C SER A 82 12.83 19.59 12.32
N ARG A 83 14.11 19.18 12.27
CA ARG A 83 15.24 20.00 12.72
C ARG A 83 16.22 20.18 11.56
N PRO A 84 16.93 21.31 11.48
CA PRO A 84 17.99 21.48 10.50
C PRO A 84 18.94 20.28 10.49
N HIS A 85 19.25 19.77 9.30
CA HIS A 85 20.15 18.63 9.06
C HIS A 85 19.72 17.26 9.64
N ARG A 86 18.58 17.18 10.33
CA ARG A 86 18.11 15.97 11.04
C ARG A 86 16.90 15.29 10.42
N GLY A 87 16.48 15.72 9.23
CA GLY A 87 15.31 15.15 8.55
C GLY A 87 13.98 15.45 9.24
N VAL A 88 12.99 14.60 9.00
CA VAL A 88 11.62 14.68 9.50
C VAL A 88 11.32 13.43 10.31
N THR A 89 10.79 13.60 11.51
CA THR A 89 10.37 12.50 12.38
C THR A 89 8.90 12.70 12.76
N LEU A 90 8.13 11.62 12.83
CA LEU A 90 6.73 11.71 13.27
C LEU A 90 6.65 11.93 14.78
N THR A 91 5.66 12.71 15.19
CA THR A 91 5.21 12.72 16.59
C THR A 91 4.42 11.45 16.87
N GLU A 92 4.02 11.25 18.13
CA GLU A 92 3.13 10.14 18.48
C GLU A 92 1.79 10.22 17.73
N ALA A 93 1.23 11.43 17.61
CA ALA A 93 0.01 11.65 16.83
C ALA A 93 0.20 11.32 15.34
N GLY A 94 1.36 11.66 14.78
CA GLY A 94 1.74 11.31 13.40
C GLY A 94 1.85 9.81 13.19
N ARG A 95 2.54 9.10 14.09
CA ARG A 95 2.65 7.62 14.05
C ARG A 95 1.29 6.95 14.17
N ALA A 96 0.45 7.41 15.10
CA ALA A 96 -0.89 6.88 15.26
C ALA A 96 -1.74 7.10 13.99
N MET A 97 -1.58 8.24 13.31
CA MET A 97 -2.24 8.48 12.02
C MET A 97 -1.71 7.55 10.93
N ALA A 98 -0.40 7.44 10.76
CA ALA A 98 0.21 6.53 9.79
C ALA A 98 -0.25 5.08 10.00
N GLY A 99 -0.30 4.61 11.26
CA GLY A 99 -0.82 3.28 11.58
C GLY A 99 -2.29 3.08 11.21
N ARG A 100 -3.13 4.10 11.37
CA ARG A 100 -4.53 4.04 10.90
C ARG A 100 -4.63 3.97 9.39
N VAL A 101 -3.88 4.80 8.67
CA VAL A 101 -3.85 4.81 7.19
C VAL A 101 -3.41 3.44 6.68
N ARG A 102 -2.29 2.93 7.21
CA ARG A 102 -1.78 1.61 6.85
C ARG A 102 -2.77 0.48 7.13
N ALA A 103 -3.47 0.53 8.27
CA ALA A 103 -4.50 -0.47 8.58
C ALA A 103 -5.69 -0.43 7.60
N ARG A 104 -6.03 0.76 7.08
CA ARG A 104 -7.07 0.90 6.04
C ARG A 104 -6.58 0.34 4.72
N HIS A 105 -5.35 0.67 4.30
CA HIS A 105 -4.72 0.12 3.11
C HIS A 105 -4.75 -1.42 3.13
N LEU A 106 -4.21 -2.03 4.20
CA LEU A 106 -4.17 -3.50 4.34
C LEU A 106 -5.57 -4.14 4.29
N LEU A 107 -6.57 -3.51 4.91
CA LEU A 107 -7.94 -4.02 4.86
C LEU A 107 -8.53 -3.99 3.44
N VAL A 108 -8.20 -2.97 2.63
CA VAL A 108 -8.60 -2.92 1.22
C VAL A 108 -7.86 -3.99 0.41
N VAL A 109 -6.55 -4.16 0.63
CA VAL A 109 -5.77 -5.24 0.00
C VAL A 109 -6.36 -6.62 0.32
N GLU A 110 -6.63 -6.90 1.59
CA GLU A 110 -7.23 -8.17 2.03
C GLU A 110 -8.57 -8.43 1.34
N LEU A 111 -9.43 -7.41 1.23
CA LEU A 111 -10.69 -7.53 0.52
C LEU A 111 -10.47 -7.86 -0.96
N LEU A 112 -9.61 -7.11 -1.64
CA LEU A 112 -9.34 -7.30 -3.07
C LEU A 112 -8.79 -8.70 -3.35
N CYS A 113 -7.85 -9.17 -2.52
CA CYS A 113 -7.37 -10.54 -2.55
C CYS A 113 -8.51 -11.56 -2.34
N ALA A 114 -9.39 -11.32 -1.36
CA ALA A 114 -10.50 -12.23 -1.07
C ALA A 114 -11.55 -12.33 -2.20
N VAL A 115 -11.63 -11.31 -3.08
CA VAL A 115 -12.47 -11.37 -4.28
C VAL A 115 -11.72 -11.88 -5.52
N GLY A 116 -10.47 -12.31 -5.36
CA GLY A 116 -9.67 -12.99 -6.39
C GLY A 116 -8.67 -12.12 -7.14
N VAL A 117 -8.41 -10.89 -6.68
CA VAL A 117 -7.37 -10.04 -7.27
C VAL A 117 -5.98 -10.55 -6.84
N PRO A 118 -5.00 -10.68 -7.77
CA PRO A 118 -3.62 -11.03 -7.40
C PRO A 118 -3.02 -10.04 -6.41
N ALA A 119 -2.20 -10.53 -5.48
CA ALA A 119 -1.72 -9.72 -4.34
C ALA A 119 -0.96 -8.44 -4.76
N GLU A 120 -0.13 -8.48 -5.81
CA GLU A 120 0.59 -7.29 -6.27
C GLU A 120 -0.35 -6.24 -6.87
N VAL A 121 -1.38 -6.68 -7.59
CA VAL A 121 -2.41 -5.81 -8.16
C VAL A 121 -3.28 -5.24 -7.04
N ALA A 122 -3.68 -6.06 -6.07
CA ALA A 122 -4.46 -5.63 -4.91
C ALA A 122 -3.72 -4.57 -4.08
N ALA A 123 -2.42 -4.72 -3.86
CA ALA A 123 -1.59 -3.73 -3.19
C ALA A 123 -1.55 -2.40 -3.96
N THR A 124 -1.36 -2.47 -5.27
CA THR A 124 -1.31 -1.27 -6.14
C THR A 124 -2.67 -0.57 -6.21
N ASP A 125 -3.76 -1.32 -6.34
CA ASP A 125 -5.11 -0.78 -6.45
C ASP A 125 -5.61 -0.22 -5.11
N ALA A 126 -5.19 -0.81 -3.99
CA ALA A 126 -5.56 -0.31 -2.67
C ALA A 126 -5.00 1.09 -2.40
N GLU A 127 -3.82 1.40 -2.95
CA GLU A 127 -3.20 2.72 -2.89
C GLU A 127 -4.12 3.79 -3.50
N GLY A 128 -4.50 4.79 -2.71
CA GLY A 128 -5.45 5.83 -3.10
C GLY A 128 -6.92 5.49 -2.81
N ILE A 129 -7.32 4.21 -2.87
CA ILE A 129 -8.70 3.78 -2.56
C ILE A 129 -8.98 3.93 -1.07
N GLU A 130 -8.04 3.52 -0.22
CA GLU A 130 -8.15 3.55 1.24
C GLU A 130 -8.50 4.93 1.80
N HIS A 131 -8.08 6.02 1.16
CA HIS A 131 -8.42 7.38 1.58
C HIS A 131 -9.88 7.79 1.28
N HIS A 132 -10.51 7.11 0.33
CA HIS A 132 -11.86 7.43 -0.14
C HIS A 132 -12.93 6.50 0.44
N VAL A 133 -12.53 5.36 1.01
CA VAL A 133 -13.46 4.39 1.59
C VAL A 133 -14.06 4.93 2.90
N SER A 134 -15.37 4.90 3.06
CA SER A 134 -15.98 5.32 4.34
C SER A 134 -15.72 4.30 5.47
N ASP A 135 -15.74 4.74 6.73
CA ASP A 135 -15.61 3.82 7.87
C ASP A 135 -16.71 2.76 7.91
N ALA A 136 -17.92 3.11 7.45
CA ALA A 136 -19.03 2.16 7.30
C ALA A 136 -18.69 1.07 6.28
N THR A 137 -18.10 1.45 5.14
CA THR A 137 -17.66 0.51 4.09
C THR A 137 -16.52 -0.37 4.59
N LEU A 138 -15.50 0.19 5.26
CA LEU A 138 -14.44 -0.62 5.88
C LEU A 138 -14.99 -1.57 6.96
N GLY A 139 -16.00 -1.13 7.72
CA GLY A 139 -16.73 -1.99 8.65
C GLY A 139 -17.39 -3.17 7.95
N ALA A 140 -17.97 -2.96 6.77
CA ALA A 140 -18.54 -4.03 5.95
C ALA A 140 -17.45 -4.98 5.42
N PHE A 141 -16.30 -4.46 4.98
CA PHE A 141 -15.16 -5.28 4.54
C PHE A 141 -14.67 -6.20 5.64
N ARG A 142 -14.45 -5.66 6.85
CA ARG A 142 -14.06 -6.46 8.03
C ARG A 142 -15.03 -7.59 8.32
N ARG A 143 -16.34 -7.31 8.29
CA ARG A 143 -17.37 -8.34 8.51
C ARG A 143 -17.33 -9.40 7.43
N PHE A 144 -17.26 -9.00 6.15
CA PHE A 144 -17.21 -9.93 5.02
C PHE A 144 -16.01 -10.87 5.11
N LEU A 145 -14.81 -10.33 5.37
CA LEU A 145 -13.59 -11.11 5.53
C LEU A 145 -13.70 -12.09 6.70
N ALA A 146 -14.20 -11.64 7.86
CA ALA A 146 -14.41 -12.50 9.02
C ALA A 146 -15.32 -13.70 8.73
N THR A 147 -16.40 -13.52 7.94
CA THR A 147 -17.27 -14.64 7.55
C THR A 147 -16.57 -15.63 6.63
N ARG A 148 -15.64 -15.20 5.77
CA ARG A 148 -14.90 -16.12 4.89
C ARG A 148 -13.86 -16.93 5.66
N HIS A 149 -13.15 -16.29 6.60
CA HIS A 149 -12.20 -16.99 7.47
C HIS A 149 -12.90 -17.97 8.41
N ALA A 150 -14.16 -17.73 8.80
CA ALA A 150 -14.94 -18.66 9.60
C ALA A 150 -15.46 -19.88 8.83
N VAL A 151 -15.46 -19.85 7.49
CA VAL A 151 -15.99 -20.92 6.62
C VAL A 151 -14.88 -21.86 6.09
N GLU A 152 -13.59 -21.55 6.31
CA GLU A 152 -12.50 -22.49 6.04
C GLU A 152 -11.97 -23.18 7.33
N PRO A 153 -12.35 -24.43 7.62
CA PRO A 153 -11.56 -25.29 8.50
C PRO A 153 -10.29 -25.79 7.75
N PRO A 154 -9.21 -26.17 8.46
CA PRO A 154 -7.96 -26.58 7.84
C PRO A 154 -8.12 -27.93 7.14
N GLY A 155 -8.31 -27.90 5.82
CA GLY A 155 -8.38 -29.06 4.96
C GLY A 155 -7.12 -29.22 4.13
N GLN A 156 -6.12 -29.87 4.72
CA GLN A 156 -5.11 -30.63 3.95
C GLN A 156 -5.85 -31.60 3.02
N ALA A 157 -5.96 -31.31 1.72
CA ALA A 157 -6.44 -32.27 0.72
C ALA A 157 -6.10 -31.84 -0.72
N ALA A 158 -4.84 -31.97 -1.12
CA ALA A 158 -4.45 -32.29 -2.50
C ALA A 158 -2.98 -32.74 -2.58
N SER A 159 -2.56 -33.65 -1.70
CA SER A 159 -1.50 -34.60 -2.02
C SER A 159 -2.12 -35.99 -1.92
N SER A 160 -1.77 -36.88 -2.84
CA SER A 160 -2.39 -38.20 -3.07
C SER A 160 -3.61 -38.18 -4.00
N ARG A 161 -3.39 -37.93 -5.29
CA ARG A 161 -3.97 -38.81 -6.31
C ARG A 161 -2.85 -39.68 -6.86
N GLU A 162 -2.82 -40.88 -6.31
CA GLU A 162 -2.03 -42.01 -6.75
C GLU A 162 -2.13 -42.17 -8.27
N THR A 163 -0.96 -42.27 -8.85
CA THR A 163 -0.76 -42.64 -10.25
C THR A 163 -0.97 -44.14 -10.35
N GLU A 164 -2.16 -44.58 -10.74
CA GLU A 164 -2.41 -45.96 -11.12
C GLU A 164 -3.19 -46.02 -12.43
N VAL A 165 -2.47 -46.08 -13.57
CA VAL A 165 -2.80 -46.95 -14.71
C VAL A 165 -1.52 -47.20 -15.52
N ALA A 166 -0.88 -48.36 -15.34
CA ALA A 166 -0.18 -49.10 -16.40
C ALA A 166 0.31 -50.47 -15.88
N ARG A 167 -0.57 -51.46 -15.89
CA ARG A 167 -0.18 -52.88 -16.00
C ARG A 167 -0.61 -53.38 -17.37
N GLY A 168 0.36 -53.81 -18.17
CA GLY A 168 0.15 -54.47 -19.46
C GLY A 168 1.46 -55.06 -19.95
N ALA A 169 1.70 -56.32 -19.62
CA ALA A 169 2.94 -57.07 -19.84
C ALA A 169 3.19 -57.43 -21.32
N GLY A 170 4.48 -57.59 -21.67
CA GLY A 170 4.94 -58.27 -22.88
C GLY A 170 6.43 -58.65 -22.77
N PRO A 171 6.86 -59.87 -23.16
CA PRO A 171 7.97 -60.55 -22.50
C PRO A 171 9.35 -60.41 -23.17
N SER A 172 10.36 -60.69 -22.35
CA SER A 172 11.79 -60.85 -22.61
C SER A 172 12.18 -61.60 -23.89
N ARG A 173 13.24 -61.11 -24.55
CA ARG A 173 14.20 -61.92 -25.32
C ARG A 173 15.64 -61.37 -25.18
N PRO A 174 16.67 -62.22 -25.37
CA PRO A 174 17.89 -62.17 -24.58
C PRO A 174 19.07 -61.45 -25.25
N ASN A 175 19.97 -60.98 -24.38
CA ASN A 175 21.26 -60.36 -24.65
C ASN A 175 22.26 -61.34 -25.30
N LYS A 176 22.95 -60.88 -26.36
CA LYS A 176 24.16 -61.51 -26.89
C LYS A 176 25.24 -60.45 -27.12
N ASN A 177 26.20 -60.46 -26.20
CA ASN A 177 27.65 -60.31 -26.41
C ASN A 177 28.16 -59.21 -27.36
N GLY A 178 28.86 -58.24 -26.74
CA GLY A 178 30.31 -58.20 -26.89
C GLY A 178 30.87 -57.11 -27.80
N ARG A 179 31.39 -56.03 -27.18
CA ARG A 179 32.79 -55.57 -27.27
C ARG A 179 32.95 -54.20 -26.60
N SER A 180 33.77 -54.18 -25.54
CA SER A 180 34.60 -53.03 -25.15
C SER A 180 35.88 -53.03 -26.03
N PRO A 181 36.87 -52.11 -25.89
CA PRO A 181 36.98 -50.86 -25.12
C PRO A 181 37.34 -49.67 -26.06
N THR A 182 37.49 -48.40 -25.63
CA THR A 182 38.76 -47.82 -25.16
C THR A 182 38.63 -46.36 -24.69
N ALA A 183 39.46 -46.04 -23.69
CA ALA A 183 40.13 -44.76 -23.41
C ALA A 183 39.36 -43.54 -22.83
N SER A 184 39.54 -43.35 -21.51
CA SER A 184 39.66 -42.04 -20.83
C SER A 184 41.09 -41.45 -21.05
N PRO A 185 41.53 -40.31 -20.45
CA PRO A 185 40.83 -39.34 -19.59
C PRO A 185 41.15 -37.83 -19.83
N SER A 186 40.44 -37.00 -19.06
CA SER A 186 40.92 -35.83 -18.28
C SER A 186 40.81 -34.37 -18.78
N PRO A 187 40.68 -33.40 -17.85
CA PRO A 187 40.20 -32.03 -18.06
C PRO A 187 41.27 -30.93 -17.85
N ALA A 188 40.97 -29.71 -18.27
CA ALA A 188 41.54 -28.40 -17.85
C ALA A 188 40.89 -27.32 -18.75
N ARG A 189 40.54 -26.09 -18.37
CA ARG A 189 40.81 -25.23 -17.22
C ARG A 189 39.78 -24.08 -17.26
#